data_AF-A0A924G6X6-F1
#
_entry.id   AF-A0A924G6X6-F1
#
_cell.length_a   1.000
_cell.length_b   1.000
_cell.length_c   1.000
_cell.angle_alpha   90.00
_cell.angle_beta   90.00
_cell.angle_gamma   90.00
#
_symmetry.space_group_name_H-M   'P 1'
#
loop_
_entity.id
_entity.type
_entity.pdbx_description
1 polymer ?
#
loop_
_entity_poly.entity_id
_entity_poly.type
_entity_poly.pdbx_seq_one_letter_code
_entity_poly.pdbx_strand_id
1 'polypeptide(L)'
;IFVDVTYEPKTKQVDALAQQLKDEFGKISGVIGIGGGSAMDLAKAVSLMMNNTGSSADYQGWDLVKQPGVYKVGIPTLSGTGAEVSRTTVLTGPTRKLGMNSDFTPFNQIVLDPELCKDAPANQRFYTGMDCYIHCIESLEGTFLNEFSKSYGEKALQLCREVFLGNTPWTNDKDDKLMMASYAGGMSIAYSQVGVAHAVSYGLSFLLGTKHGVGNCIVMNHIEEYYPAGVTEFKRMVKENNIDIPQGICAGLSDEQFDAMINVSLGMKPLWENALGKNWESIMTREKLRALYEKL
;
A
#
# COMPACT_ATOMS: atom_id res chain seq x y z
N ILE A 1 -18.05 -13.61 7.19
CA ILE A 1 -16.82 -14.41 6.99
C ILE A 1 -15.69 -13.72 7.75
N PHE A 2 -15.01 -14.42 8.65
CA PHE A 2 -13.76 -13.91 9.22
C PHE A 2 -12.62 -14.23 8.27
N VAL A 3 -11.87 -13.21 7.85
CA VAL A 3 -10.79 -13.35 6.88
C VAL A 3 -9.45 -13.30 7.61
N ASP A 4 -8.60 -14.30 7.35
CA ASP A 4 -7.23 -14.30 7.87
C ASP A 4 -6.35 -13.40 6.99
N VAL A 5 -5.76 -12.39 7.62
CA VAL A 5 -4.82 -11.43 7.03
C VAL A 5 -3.42 -11.53 7.67
N THR A 6 -3.12 -12.68 8.28
CA THR A 6 -1.76 -13.03 8.73
C THR A 6 -0.77 -12.87 7.58
N TYR A 7 -1.17 -13.36 6.40
CA TYR A 7 -0.54 -13.06 5.13
C TYR A 7 -1.38 -12.08 4.33
N GLU A 8 -0.74 -11.27 3.50
CA GLU A 8 -1.45 -10.36 2.60
C GLU A 8 -2.28 -11.13 1.55
N PRO A 9 -3.34 -10.50 1.00
CA PRO A 9 -4.29 -11.18 0.13
C PRO A 9 -3.63 -11.84 -1.08
N LYS A 10 -4.03 -13.08 -1.37
CA LYS A 10 -3.54 -13.86 -2.53
C LYS A 10 -4.65 -14.02 -3.55
N THR A 11 -4.30 -14.10 -4.84
CA THR A 11 -5.29 -14.39 -5.90
C THR A 11 -6.05 -15.69 -5.63
N LYS A 12 -5.34 -16.74 -5.18
CA LYS A 12 -5.95 -18.02 -4.78
C LYS A 12 -6.97 -17.87 -3.64
N GLN A 13 -6.73 -16.97 -2.68
CA GLN A 13 -7.66 -16.72 -1.58
C GLN A 13 -8.91 -16.01 -2.07
N VAL A 14 -8.76 -15.03 -2.96
CA VAL A 14 -9.87 -14.32 -3.60
C VAL A 14 -10.74 -15.31 -4.39
N ASP A 15 -10.12 -16.14 -5.23
CA ASP A 15 -10.83 -17.07 -6.12
C ASP A 15 -11.61 -18.10 -5.31
N ALA A 16 -10.98 -18.69 -4.29
CA ALA A 16 -11.62 -19.65 -3.40
C ALA A 16 -12.81 -19.02 -2.65
N LEU A 17 -12.63 -17.80 -2.13
CA LEU A 17 -13.68 -17.10 -1.39
C LEU A 17 -14.85 -16.69 -2.28
N ALA A 18 -14.57 -16.19 -3.48
CA ALA A 18 -15.61 -15.85 -4.46
C ALA A 18 -16.38 -17.09 -4.91
N GLN A 19 -15.69 -18.22 -5.14
CA GLN A 19 -16.34 -19.48 -5.51
C GLN A 19 -17.22 -20.00 -4.37
N GLN A 20 -16.71 -20.04 -3.13
CA GLN A 20 -17.48 -20.44 -1.96
C GLN A 20 -18.77 -19.62 -1.83
N LEU A 21 -18.68 -18.29 -1.99
CA LEU A 21 -19.84 -17.40 -1.91
C LEU A 21 -20.86 -17.63 -3.03
N LYS A 22 -20.40 -17.93 -4.25
CA LYS A 22 -21.28 -18.30 -5.37
C LYS A 22 -21.99 -19.62 -5.10
N ASP A 23 -21.28 -20.61 -4.56
CA ASP A 23 -21.84 -21.94 -4.27
C ASP A 23 -22.86 -21.88 -3.13
N GLU A 24 -22.60 -21.08 -2.09
CA GLU A 24 -23.44 -20.97 -0.90
C GLU A 24 -24.69 -20.10 -1.14
N PHE A 25 -24.54 -18.96 -1.84
CA PHE A 25 -25.59 -17.95 -1.95
C PHE A 25 -26.10 -17.72 -3.37
N GLY A 26 -25.41 -18.23 -4.39
CA GLY A 26 -25.70 -17.95 -5.80
C GLY A 26 -25.40 -16.49 -6.16
N LYS A 27 -26.34 -15.59 -5.84
CA LYS A 27 -26.22 -14.14 -6.06
C LYS A 27 -26.11 -13.42 -4.73
N ILE A 28 -25.07 -12.59 -4.58
CA ILE A 28 -24.93 -11.66 -3.46
C ILE A 28 -25.17 -10.23 -3.96
N SER A 29 -25.87 -9.42 -3.16
CA SER A 29 -26.15 -8.01 -3.50
C SER A 29 -24.96 -7.09 -3.25
N GLY A 30 -24.07 -7.46 -2.32
CA GLY A 30 -22.87 -6.69 -2.05
C GLY A 30 -21.91 -7.34 -1.07
N VAL A 31 -20.75 -6.69 -0.91
CA VAL A 31 -19.65 -7.12 -0.04
C VAL A 31 -19.21 -5.95 0.84
N ILE A 32 -19.07 -6.17 2.14
CA ILE A 32 -18.59 -5.17 3.09
C ILE A 32 -17.22 -5.62 3.59
N GLY A 33 -16.18 -4.81 3.33
CA GLY A 33 -14.85 -5.02 3.87
C GLY A 33 -14.65 -4.22 5.15
N ILE A 34 -14.52 -4.92 6.27
CA ILE A 34 -14.23 -4.33 7.59
C ILE A 34 -12.83 -4.78 8.02
N GLY A 35 -11.89 -3.84 8.10
CA GLY A 35 -10.51 -4.14 8.49
C GLY A 35 -9.51 -3.11 7.97
N GLY A 36 -8.22 -3.44 8.01
CA GLY A 36 -7.18 -2.66 7.32
C GLY A 36 -7.17 -2.89 5.81
N GLY A 37 -6.15 -2.35 5.12
CA GLY A 37 -5.99 -2.45 3.67
C GLY A 37 -6.14 -3.86 3.10
N SER A 38 -5.58 -4.89 3.75
CA SER A 38 -5.70 -6.28 3.29
C SER A 38 -7.15 -6.79 3.25
N ALA A 39 -7.96 -6.48 4.26
CA ALA A 39 -9.36 -6.90 4.30
C ALA A 39 -10.21 -6.11 3.28
N MET A 40 -9.92 -4.82 3.12
CA MET A 40 -10.58 -3.97 2.13
C MET A 40 -10.25 -4.40 0.70
N ASP A 41 -9.00 -4.72 0.40
CA ASP A 41 -8.58 -5.24 -0.91
C ASP A 41 -9.21 -6.61 -1.18
N LEU A 42 -9.23 -7.51 -0.20
CA LEU A 42 -9.95 -8.77 -0.35
C LEU A 42 -11.44 -8.56 -0.68
N ALA A 43 -12.11 -7.62 -0.01
CA ALA A 43 -13.50 -7.28 -0.28
C ALA A 43 -13.71 -6.70 -1.70
N LYS A 44 -12.82 -5.81 -2.15
CA LYS A 44 -12.84 -5.29 -3.53
C LYS A 44 -12.68 -6.41 -4.55
N ALA A 45 -11.66 -7.24 -4.39
CA ALA A 45 -11.34 -8.32 -5.32
C ALA A 45 -12.48 -9.35 -5.37
N VAL A 46 -13.00 -9.79 -4.23
CA VAL A 46 -14.15 -10.71 -4.19
C VAL A 46 -15.38 -10.09 -4.85
N SER A 47 -15.69 -8.80 -4.59
CA SER A 47 -16.79 -8.09 -5.25
C SER A 47 -16.66 -8.12 -6.78
N LEU A 48 -15.45 -7.89 -7.30
CA LEU A 48 -15.16 -7.96 -8.74
C LEU A 48 -15.33 -9.39 -9.28
N MET A 49 -14.78 -10.38 -8.58
CA MET A 49 -14.82 -11.78 -9.00
C MET A 49 -16.21 -12.41 -8.90
N MET A 50 -17.20 -11.76 -8.28
CA MET A 50 -18.60 -12.20 -8.37
C MET A 50 -19.14 -12.14 -9.80
N ASN A 51 -18.73 -11.12 -10.58
CA ASN A 51 -19.26 -10.86 -11.93
C ASN A 51 -18.23 -11.08 -13.05
N ASN A 52 -16.96 -11.25 -12.72
CA ASN A 52 -15.88 -11.51 -13.67
C ASN A 52 -15.46 -12.99 -13.57
N THR A 53 -15.35 -13.68 -14.71
CA THR A 53 -14.98 -15.10 -14.78
C THR A 53 -13.46 -15.28 -14.80
N GLY A 54 -12.97 -16.51 -14.63
CA GLY A 54 -11.54 -16.79 -14.57
C GLY A 54 -10.95 -16.55 -13.18
N SER A 55 -9.63 -16.42 -13.12
CA SER A 55 -8.90 -16.17 -11.87
C SER A 55 -8.73 -14.66 -11.66
N SER A 56 -8.71 -14.21 -10.41
CA SER A 56 -8.27 -12.85 -10.05
C SER A 56 -6.85 -12.53 -10.55
N ALA A 57 -6.01 -13.55 -10.79
CA ALA A 57 -4.69 -13.38 -11.41
C ALA A 57 -4.78 -12.85 -12.85
N ASP A 58 -5.84 -13.19 -13.60
CA ASP A 58 -6.05 -12.75 -14.99
C ASP A 58 -6.33 -11.23 -15.08
N TYR A 59 -6.69 -10.63 -13.95
CA TYR A 59 -7.03 -9.21 -13.82
C TYR A 59 -5.94 -8.36 -13.16
N GLN A 60 -4.79 -8.96 -12.78
CA GLN A 60 -3.66 -8.20 -12.23
C GLN A 60 -2.98 -7.38 -13.32
N GLY A 61 -3.15 -6.05 -13.27
CA GLY A 61 -2.74 -5.13 -14.32
C GLY A 61 -3.63 -3.89 -14.34
N TRP A 62 -3.73 -3.25 -15.51
CA TRP A 62 -4.49 -2.01 -15.72
C TRP A 62 -5.66 -2.24 -16.68
N ASP A 63 -6.86 -1.91 -16.23
CA ASP A 63 -8.13 -1.96 -16.97
C ASP A 63 -8.43 -3.33 -17.62
N LEU A 64 -8.03 -4.40 -16.93
CA LEU A 64 -8.30 -5.78 -17.33
C LEU A 64 -9.69 -6.24 -16.89
N VAL A 65 -10.23 -5.69 -15.81
CA VAL A 65 -11.58 -6.01 -15.29
C VAL A 65 -12.63 -5.60 -16.32
N LYS A 66 -13.58 -6.50 -16.65
CA LYS A 66 -14.51 -6.29 -17.77
C LYS A 66 -15.93 -5.94 -17.33
N GLN A 67 -16.34 -6.39 -16.16
CA GLN A 67 -17.66 -6.12 -15.61
C GLN A 67 -17.56 -5.43 -14.25
N PRO A 68 -18.49 -4.51 -13.91
CA PRO A 68 -18.60 -4.00 -12.56
C PRO A 68 -18.76 -5.14 -11.55
N GLY A 69 -18.09 -5.04 -10.40
CA GLY A 69 -18.34 -5.93 -9.28
C GLY A 69 -19.72 -5.70 -8.64
N VAL A 70 -20.11 -6.58 -7.71
CA VAL A 70 -21.29 -6.32 -6.85
C VAL A 70 -21.04 -5.10 -5.96
N TYR A 71 -22.12 -4.50 -5.43
CA TYR A 71 -22.02 -3.32 -4.56
C TYR A 71 -21.02 -3.56 -3.43
N LYS A 72 -20.09 -2.64 -3.18
CA LYS A 72 -19.05 -2.84 -2.16
C LYS A 72 -18.85 -1.63 -1.26
N VAL A 73 -18.65 -1.92 0.03
CA VAL A 73 -18.45 -0.92 1.08
C VAL A 73 -17.11 -1.16 1.79
N GLY A 74 -16.33 -0.10 2.00
CA GLY A 74 -15.08 -0.13 2.75
C GLY A 74 -15.24 0.52 4.12
N ILE A 75 -14.81 -0.17 5.18
CA ILE A 75 -14.84 0.32 6.57
C ILE A 75 -13.44 0.11 7.18
N PRO A 76 -12.55 1.10 7.12
CA PRO A 76 -11.20 0.97 7.64
C PRO A 76 -11.21 0.86 9.17
N THR A 77 -10.51 -0.15 9.69
CA THR A 77 -10.18 -0.28 11.13
C THR A 77 -8.69 -0.05 11.40
N LEU A 78 -7.97 0.43 10.38
CA LEU A 78 -6.57 0.83 10.43
C LEU A 78 -6.34 1.85 9.30
N SER A 79 -5.82 3.02 9.66
CA SER A 79 -5.71 4.16 8.74
C SER A 79 -4.28 4.35 8.23
N GLY A 80 -4.15 4.53 6.91
CA GLY A 80 -2.92 4.99 6.26
C GLY A 80 -2.72 4.45 4.83
N THR A 81 -3.37 3.34 4.48
CA THR A 81 -3.20 2.72 3.15
C THR A 81 -3.84 3.49 2.00
N GLY A 82 -4.89 4.29 2.26
CA GLY A 82 -5.73 4.87 1.22
C GLY A 82 -6.53 3.84 0.40
N ALA A 83 -6.55 2.56 0.80
CA ALA A 83 -7.30 1.50 0.12
C ALA A 83 -8.82 1.75 0.15
N GLU A 84 -9.33 2.54 1.09
CA GLU A 84 -10.73 2.98 1.12
C GLU A 84 -11.14 3.80 -0.12
N VAL A 85 -10.20 4.45 -0.82
CA VAL A 85 -10.51 5.30 -2.00
C VAL A 85 -9.81 4.86 -3.28
N SER A 86 -8.78 4.00 -3.18
CA SER A 86 -7.97 3.65 -4.35
C SER A 86 -8.72 2.85 -5.40
N ARG A 87 -8.33 3.04 -6.68
CA ARG A 87 -8.78 2.26 -7.84
C ARG A 87 -8.10 0.90 -7.99
N THR A 88 -7.43 0.42 -6.95
CA THR A 88 -6.65 -0.82 -6.97
C THR A 88 -7.03 -1.73 -5.82
N THR A 89 -6.76 -3.01 -5.98
CA THR A 89 -6.77 -4.02 -4.93
C THR A 89 -5.52 -4.87 -5.09
N VAL A 90 -4.61 -4.79 -4.13
CA VAL A 90 -3.27 -5.38 -4.25
C VAL A 90 -3.30 -6.84 -3.82
N LEU A 91 -2.95 -7.73 -4.74
CA LEU A 91 -2.94 -9.18 -4.52
C LEU A 91 -1.55 -9.76 -4.77
N THR A 92 -1.15 -10.72 -3.95
CA THR A 92 -0.01 -11.60 -4.24
C THR A 92 -0.46 -12.68 -5.23
N GLY A 93 -0.03 -12.53 -6.48
CA GLY A 93 -0.30 -13.46 -7.56
C GLY A 93 0.76 -14.55 -7.69
N PRO A 94 0.65 -15.41 -8.72
CA PRO A 94 1.61 -16.49 -8.94
C PRO A 94 3.04 -16.02 -9.25
N THR A 95 3.19 -14.84 -9.86
CA THR A 95 4.48 -14.32 -10.34
C THR A 95 4.95 -13.07 -9.63
N ARG A 96 4.04 -12.29 -9.03
CA ARG A 96 4.34 -11.00 -8.38
C ARG A 96 3.17 -10.53 -7.52
N LYS A 97 3.46 -9.59 -6.62
CA LYS A 97 2.45 -8.74 -5.98
C LYS A 97 2.08 -7.61 -6.95
N LEU A 98 0.81 -7.54 -7.35
CA LEU A 98 0.31 -6.53 -8.29
C LEU A 98 -1.19 -6.31 -8.07
N GLY A 99 -1.64 -5.08 -8.29
CA GLY A 99 -3.05 -4.71 -8.15
C GLY A 99 -3.93 -5.06 -9.36
N MET A 100 -5.23 -5.23 -9.11
CA MET A 100 -6.27 -5.15 -10.14
C MET A 100 -6.73 -3.69 -10.26
N ASN A 101 -6.10 -2.93 -11.16
CA ASN A 101 -6.38 -1.50 -11.32
C ASN A 101 -7.53 -1.30 -12.32
N SER A 102 -8.64 -0.71 -11.88
CA SER A 102 -9.83 -0.50 -12.72
C SER A 102 -10.76 0.53 -12.11
N ASP A 103 -11.53 1.24 -12.94
CA ASP A 103 -12.64 2.09 -12.48
C ASP A 103 -13.77 1.31 -11.79
N PHE A 104 -13.78 -0.02 -11.92
CA PHE A 104 -14.72 -0.90 -11.20
C PHE A 104 -14.24 -1.31 -9.80
N THR A 105 -12.97 -1.02 -9.45
CA THR A 105 -12.36 -1.40 -8.17
C THR A 105 -12.70 -0.49 -6.99
N PRO A 106 -12.87 0.85 -7.14
CA PRO A 106 -13.25 1.73 -6.02
C PRO A 106 -14.52 1.27 -5.30
N PHE A 107 -14.58 1.52 -4.00
CA PHE A 107 -15.80 1.23 -3.23
C PHE A 107 -16.97 2.11 -3.69
N ASN A 108 -18.18 1.55 -3.62
CA ASN A 108 -19.40 2.32 -3.86
C ASN A 108 -19.75 3.22 -2.67
N GLN A 109 -19.29 2.84 -1.48
CA GLN A 109 -19.48 3.59 -0.24
C GLN A 109 -18.30 3.33 0.70
N ILE A 110 -17.95 4.34 1.50
CA ILE A 110 -17.03 4.18 2.61
C ILE A 110 -17.68 4.67 3.90
N VAL A 111 -17.31 4.06 5.02
CA VAL A 111 -17.70 4.53 6.37
C VAL A 111 -16.41 4.79 7.13
N LEU A 112 -16.11 6.06 7.33
CA LEU A 112 -14.92 6.53 8.04
C LEU A 112 -15.29 6.77 9.51
N ASP A 113 -15.13 5.73 10.32
CA ASP A 113 -15.35 5.77 11.77
C ASP A 113 -14.02 5.56 12.52
N PRO A 114 -13.38 6.64 13.01
CA PRO A 114 -12.08 6.57 13.66
C PRO A 114 -12.07 5.79 14.98
N GLU A 115 -13.24 5.60 15.62
CA GLU A 115 -13.32 4.76 16.84
C GLU A 115 -12.92 3.30 16.57
N LEU A 116 -13.03 2.85 15.31
CA LEU A 116 -12.64 1.49 14.89
C LEU A 116 -11.12 1.29 14.81
N CYS A 117 -10.33 2.36 14.89
CA CYS A 117 -8.85 2.32 14.87
C CYS A 117 -8.20 2.38 16.27
N LYS A 118 -9.00 2.62 17.31
CA LYS A 118 -8.51 2.97 18.67
C LYS A 118 -7.60 1.92 19.30
N ASP A 119 -7.83 0.65 19.00
CA ASP A 119 -7.13 -0.50 19.61
C ASP A 119 -5.98 -1.03 18.73
N ALA A 120 -5.66 -0.35 17.62
CA ALA A 120 -4.56 -0.75 16.75
C ALA A 120 -3.21 -0.72 17.52
N PRO A 121 -2.41 -1.81 17.48
CA PRO A 121 -1.10 -1.85 18.14
C PRO A 121 -0.19 -0.73 17.64
N ALA A 122 0.57 -0.10 18.55
CA ALA A 122 1.37 1.09 18.26
C ALA A 122 2.29 0.93 17.03
N ASN A 123 3.05 -0.16 16.95
CA ASN A 123 3.92 -0.43 15.80
C ASN A 123 3.12 -0.57 14.50
N GLN A 124 2.03 -1.35 14.52
CA GLN A 124 1.22 -1.55 13.32
C GLN A 124 0.54 -0.26 12.87
N ARG A 125 0.04 0.54 13.82
CA ARG A 125 -0.52 1.87 13.56
C ARG A 125 0.51 2.80 12.94
N PHE A 126 1.73 2.82 13.47
CA PHE A 126 2.81 3.63 12.94
C PHE A 126 3.18 3.17 11.53
N TYR A 127 3.44 1.88 11.31
CA TYR A 127 3.82 1.37 9.99
C TYR A 127 2.76 1.67 8.93
N THR A 128 1.48 1.51 9.26
CA THR A 128 0.41 1.82 8.33
C THR A 128 0.22 3.32 8.14
N GLY A 129 0.35 4.14 9.19
CA GLY A 129 0.32 5.60 9.03
C GLY A 129 1.50 6.14 8.22
N MET A 130 2.67 5.52 8.35
CA MET A 130 3.85 5.85 7.55
C MET A 130 3.68 5.47 6.08
N ASP A 131 2.81 4.51 5.76
CA ASP A 131 2.39 4.27 4.37
C ASP A 131 1.85 5.55 3.75
N CYS A 132 0.90 6.22 4.43
CA CYS A 132 0.36 7.51 4.03
C CYS A 132 1.43 8.61 3.95
N TYR A 133 2.33 8.67 4.93
CA TYR A 133 3.40 9.66 4.93
C TYR A 133 4.32 9.47 3.70
N ILE A 134 4.77 8.24 3.46
CA ILE A 134 5.67 7.89 2.36
C ILE A 134 4.98 8.11 1.01
N HIS A 135 3.71 7.73 0.88
CA HIS A 135 2.85 8.07 -0.25
C HIS A 135 2.91 9.57 -0.59
N CYS A 136 2.80 10.43 0.43
CA CYS A 136 2.86 11.87 0.22
C CYS A 136 4.24 12.32 -0.26
N ILE A 137 5.32 11.84 0.37
CA ILE A 137 6.70 12.18 -0.04
C ILE A 137 6.94 11.79 -1.51
N GLU A 138 6.65 10.54 -1.86
CA GLU A 138 6.90 10.04 -3.22
C GLU A 138 6.01 10.70 -4.27
N SER A 139 4.75 10.99 -3.92
CA SER A 139 3.83 11.68 -4.82
C SER A 139 4.25 13.13 -5.06
N LEU A 140 4.56 13.88 -3.99
CA LEU A 140 4.84 15.32 -4.07
C LEU A 140 6.20 15.63 -4.73
N GLU A 141 7.13 14.68 -4.71
CA GLU A 141 8.42 14.79 -5.40
C GLU A 141 8.44 14.10 -6.78
N GLY A 142 7.32 13.47 -7.17
CA GLY A 142 7.20 12.68 -8.39
C GLY A 142 6.92 13.49 -9.66
N THR A 143 7.36 12.96 -10.80
CA THR A 143 7.15 13.59 -12.13
C THR A 143 5.71 13.51 -12.64
N PHE A 144 4.86 12.66 -12.04
CA PHE A 144 3.45 12.48 -12.43
C PHE A 144 2.48 13.39 -11.64
N LEU A 145 3.02 14.32 -10.85
CA LEU A 145 2.22 15.21 -10.02
C LEU A 145 1.40 16.22 -10.84
N ASN A 146 0.18 16.49 -10.38
CA ASN A 146 -0.67 17.58 -10.83
C ASN A 146 -1.29 18.30 -9.62
N GLU A 147 -1.94 19.44 -9.83
CA GLU A 147 -2.48 20.27 -8.74
C GLU A 147 -3.58 19.57 -7.91
N PHE A 148 -4.35 18.67 -8.51
CA PHE A 148 -5.33 17.87 -7.76
C PHE A 148 -4.61 16.98 -6.75
N SER A 149 -3.70 16.14 -7.22
CA SER A 149 -2.95 15.22 -6.35
C SER A 149 -2.12 15.97 -5.33
N LYS A 150 -1.50 17.09 -5.73
CA LYS A 150 -0.71 17.94 -4.84
C LYS A 150 -1.54 18.48 -3.67
N SER A 151 -2.74 18.99 -3.94
CA SER A 151 -3.61 19.54 -2.88
C SER A 151 -3.96 18.50 -1.81
N TYR A 152 -4.21 17.26 -2.23
CA TYR A 152 -4.48 16.14 -1.33
C TYR A 152 -3.23 15.65 -0.61
N GLY A 153 -2.11 15.51 -1.33
CA GLY A 153 -0.83 15.07 -0.78
C GLY A 153 -0.28 16.03 0.28
N GLU A 154 -0.34 17.35 0.03
CA GLU A 154 0.08 18.36 1.00
C GLU A 154 -0.77 18.31 2.27
N LYS A 155 -2.09 18.15 2.13
CA LYS A 155 -2.99 18.07 3.29
C LYS A 155 -2.78 16.78 4.09
N ALA A 156 -2.65 15.65 3.41
CA ALA A 156 -2.35 14.37 4.05
C ALA A 156 -1.01 14.42 4.79
N LEU A 157 0.03 14.99 4.18
CA LEU A 157 1.34 15.17 4.79
C LEU A 157 1.27 16.08 6.03
N GLN A 158 0.51 17.17 5.97
CA GLN A 158 0.25 18.03 7.12
C GLN A 158 -0.37 17.23 8.27
N LEU A 159 -1.41 16.45 8.00
CA LEU A 159 -2.10 15.64 9.01
C LEU A 159 -1.18 14.56 9.59
N CYS A 160 -0.38 13.87 8.77
CA CYS A 160 0.63 12.93 9.25
C CYS A 160 1.62 13.59 10.21
N ARG A 161 2.06 14.82 9.92
CA ARG A 161 2.93 15.60 10.81
C ARG A 161 2.25 15.91 12.14
N GLU A 162 0.98 16.34 12.12
CA GLU A 162 0.21 16.60 13.35
C GLU A 162 0.01 15.33 14.21
N VAL A 163 -0.09 14.16 13.57
CA VAL A 163 -0.27 12.88 14.25
C VAL A 163 1.03 12.36 14.85
N PHE A 164 2.12 12.36 14.08
CA PHE A 164 3.35 11.64 14.41
C PHE A 164 4.50 12.51 14.95
N LEU A 165 4.43 13.84 14.87
CA LEU A 165 5.41 14.74 15.49
C LEU A 165 4.90 15.35 16.80
N GLY A 166 5.83 15.74 17.67
CA GLY A 166 5.59 16.46 18.92
C GLY A 166 5.56 15.59 20.18
N ASN A 167 5.82 14.28 20.09
CA ASN A 167 5.82 13.34 21.23
C ASN A 167 4.62 13.52 22.20
N THR A 168 3.42 13.61 21.64
CA THR A 168 2.16 13.74 22.40
C THR A 168 1.45 12.38 22.51
N PRO A 169 0.71 12.12 23.61
CA PRO A 169 -0.07 10.90 23.77
C PRO A 169 -1.00 10.63 22.58
N TRP A 170 -1.32 9.36 22.37
CA TRP A 170 -2.33 9.00 21.38
C TRP A 170 -3.72 9.42 21.87
N THR A 171 -4.53 10.03 21.00
CA THR A 171 -5.86 10.55 21.33
C THR A 171 -6.83 10.26 20.17
N ASN A 172 -8.14 10.33 20.43
CA ASN A 172 -9.16 10.18 19.38
C ASN A 172 -8.97 11.21 18.25
N ASP A 173 -8.55 12.44 18.56
CA ASP A 173 -8.23 13.46 17.54
C ASP A 173 -7.10 13.01 16.59
N LYS A 174 -6.12 12.23 17.07
CA LYS A 174 -5.10 11.63 16.20
C LYS A 174 -5.67 10.52 15.31
N ASP A 175 -6.63 9.73 15.80
CA ASP A 175 -7.32 8.73 14.98
C ASP A 175 -8.14 9.40 13.87
N ASP A 176 -8.89 10.45 14.19
CA ASP A 176 -9.64 11.27 13.22
C ASP A 176 -8.70 11.85 12.14
N LYS A 177 -7.61 12.50 12.57
CA LYS A 177 -6.64 13.10 11.66
C LYS A 177 -5.95 12.07 10.79
N LEU A 178 -5.55 10.93 11.35
CA LEU A 178 -4.89 9.86 10.59
C LEU A 178 -5.85 9.22 9.59
N MET A 179 -7.13 9.06 9.94
CA MET A 179 -8.15 8.56 9.01
C MET A 179 -8.34 9.52 7.83
N MET A 180 -8.40 10.83 8.11
CA MET A 180 -8.46 11.83 7.03
C MET A 180 -7.16 11.93 6.23
N ALA A 181 -6.00 11.72 6.86
CA ALA A 181 -4.73 11.63 6.16
C ALA A 181 -4.73 10.44 5.18
N SER A 182 -5.17 9.25 5.63
CA SER A 182 -5.31 8.05 4.80
C SER A 182 -6.19 8.28 3.58
N TYR A 183 -7.37 8.87 3.78
CA TYR A 183 -8.29 9.22 2.71
C TYR A 183 -7.63 10.18 1.72
N ALA A 184 -7.05 11.28 2.20
CA ALA A 184 -6.42 12.28 1.35
C ALA A 184 -5.19 11.72 0.63
N GLY A 185 -4.36 10.91 1.29
CA GLY A 185 -3.21 10.24 0.69
C GLY A 185 -3.62 9.29 -0.44
N GLY A 186 -4.70 8.52 -0.23
CA GLY A 186 -5.27 7.68 -1.28
C GLY A 186 -5.79 8.47 -2.47
N MET A 187 -6.43 9.62 -2.24
CA MET A 187 -6.87 10.54 -3.31
C MET A 187 -5.70 11.16 -4.07
N SER A 188 -4.60 11.46 -3.37
CA SER A 188 -3.35 11.94 -4.00
C SER A 188 -2.83 10.91 -5.00
N ILE A 189 -2.67 9.65 -4.58
CA ILE A 189 -2.13 8.58 -5.43
C ILE A 189 -3.07 8.20 -6.58
N ALA A 190 -4.39 8.33 -6.40
CA ALA A 190 -5.34 8.02 -7.46
C ALA A 190 -5.07 8.80 -8.77
N TYR A 191 -4.45 9.99 -8.66
CA TYR A 191 -4.07 10.84 -9.79
C TYR A 191 -2.57 11.20 -9.80
N SER A 192 -1.74 10.48 -9.05
CA SER A 192 -0.28 10.57 -9.12
C SER A 192 0.32 9.17 -9.14
N GLN A 193 1.51 8.99 -8.56
CA GLN A 193 2.16 7.69 -8.47
C GLN A 193 3.09 7.67 -7.24
N VAL A 194 3.37 6.46 -6.75
CA VAL A 194 4.40 6.21 -5.72
C VAL A 194 5.79 6.09 -6.35
N GLY A 195 6.83 5.78 -5.58
CA GLY A 195 8.22 5.94 -6.02
C GLY A 195 9.18 4.84 -5.55
N VAL A 196 10.38 5.26 -5.14
CA VAL A 196 11.50 4.37 -4.79
C VAL A 196 11.17 3.46 -3.61
N ALA A 197 10.56 3.98 -2.55
CA ALA A 197 10.24 3.22 -1.35
C ALA A 197 9.30 2.06 -1.69
N HIS A 198 8.23 2.34 -2.44
CA HIS A 198 7.26 1.33 -2.86
C HIS A 198 7.86 0.29 -3.82
N ALA A 199 8.66 0.73 -4.80
CA ALA A 199 9.26 -0.18 -5.77
C ALA A 199 10.19 -1.22 -5.10
N VAL A 200 11.01 -0.78 -4.15
CA VAL A 200 11.93 -1.65 -3.39
C VAL A 200 11.15 -2.51 -2.39
N SER A 201 10.15 -1.94 -1.71
CA SER A 201 9.30 -2.67 -0.76
C SER A 201 8.53 -3.81 -1.42
N TYR A 202 8.11 -3.68 -2.68
CA TYR A 202 7.51 -4.79 -3.42
C TYR A 202 8.44 -5.99 -3.59
N GLY A 203 9.75 -5.77 -3.76
CA GLY A 203 10.73 -6.86 -3.80
C GLY A 203 10.85 -7.58 -2.46
N LEU A 204 10.94 -6.82 -1.35
CA LEU A 204 10.94 -7.37 0.01
C LEU A 204 9.69 -8.21 0.29
N SER A 205 8.52 -7.66 -0.05
CA SER A 205 7.23 -8.33 0.14
C SER A 205 7.14 -9.63 -0.65
N PHE A 206 7.63 -9.65 -1.90
CA PHE A 206 7.60 -10.83 -2.74
C PHE A 206 8.49 -11.96 -2.23
N LEU A 207 9.75 -11.67 -1.86
CA LEU A 207 10.69 -12.71 -1.44
C LEU A 207 10.49 -13.11 0.03
N LEU A 208 10.43 -12.12 0.93
CA LEU A 208 10.49 -12.34 2.38
C LEU A 208 9.10 -12.38 3.03
N GLY A 209 8.03 -12.06 2.29
CA GLY A 209 6.69 -11.94 2.86
C GLY A 209 6.54 -10.72 3.78
N THR A 210 7.45 -9.74 3.68
CA THR A 210 7.39 -8.50 4.47
C THR A 210 6.08 -7.77 4.19
N LYS A 211 5.34 -7.43 5.27
CA LYS A 211 4.08 -6.69 5.16
C LYS A 211 4.31 -5.27 4.67
N HIS A 212 3.36 -4.74 3.90
CA HIS A 212 3.54 -3.49 3.16
C HIS A 212 4.05 -2.30 3.99
N GLY A 213 3.33 -1.92 5.05
CA GLY A 213 3.69 -0.74 5.84
C GLY A 213 5.08 -0.84 6.49
N VAL A 214 5.43 -2.00 7.06
CA VAL A 214 6.77 -2.19 7.67
C VAL A 214 7.85 -2.28 6.59
N GLY A 215 7.57 -2.89 5.43
CA GLY A 215 8.48 -2.90 4.29
C GLY A 215 8.78 -1.48 3.79
N ASN A 216 7.76 -0.64 3.66
CA ASN A 216 7.91 0.76 3.27
C ASN A 216 8.75 1.53 4.29
N CYS A 217 8.53 1.31 5.60
CA CYS A 217 9.32 1.91 6.67
C CYS A 217 10.80 1.49 6.65
N ILE A 218 11.07 0.20 6.42
CA ILE A 218 12.44 -0.32 6.32
C ILE A 218 13.18 0.36 5.16
N VAL A 219 12.55 0.46 3.99
CA VAL A 219 13.16 1.13 2.84
C VAL A 219 13.33 2.63 3.10
N MET A 220 12.30 3.30 3.63
CA MET A 220 12.34 4.75 3.93
C MET A 220 13.52 5.11 4.84
N ASN A 221 13.94 4.19 5.71
CA ASN A 221 15.06 4.40 6.61
C ASN A 221 16.44 4.52 5.92
N HIS A 222 16.54 4.18 4.63
CA HIS A 222 17.81 4.00 3.90
C HIS A 222 17.86 4.68 2.51
N ILE A 223 16.88 5.53 2.19
CA ILE A 223 16.75 6.19 0.87
C ILE A 223 16.99 7.70 0.92
N GLU A 224 17.85 8.19 1.81
CA GLU A 224 18.21 9.61 1.92
C GLU A 224 18.72 10.22 0.61
N GLU A 225 19.33 9.39 -0.25
CA GLU A 225 19.78 9.82 -1.58
C GLU A 225 18.61 10.33 -2.44
N TYR A 226 17.40 9.81 -2.22
CA TYR A 226 16.22 10.10 -3.02
C TYR A 226 15.30 11.09 -2.33
N TYR A 227 15.07 10.93 -1.03
CA TYR A 227 14.10 11.74 -0.26
C TYR A 227 14.70 12.28 1.05
N PRO A 228 15.77 13.10 1.01
CA PRO A 228 16.57 13.44 2.20
C PRO A 228 15.76 14.10 3.32
N ALA A 229 14.88 15.05 2.97
CA ALA A 229 14.01 15.73 3.92
C ALA A 229 12.97 14.77 4.51
N GLY A 230 12.33 13.96 3.65
CA GLY A 230 11.36 12.95 4.07
C GLY A 230 11.97 11.91 5.01
N VAL A 231 13.18 11.41 4.73
CA VAL A 231 13.85 10.41 5.57
C VAL A 231 14.25 11.00 6.92
N THR A 232 14.73 12.25 6.94
CA THR A 232 15.09 12.95 8.17
C THR A 232 13.87 13.10 9.09
N GLU A 233 12.73 13.52 8.53
CA GLU A 233 11.47 13.68 9.26
C GLU A 233 10.89 12.32 9.69
N PHE A 234 10.94 11.30 8.83
CA PHE A 234 10.56 9.93 9.18
C PHE A 234 11.37 9.39 10.37
N LYS A 235 12.71 9.53 10.36
CA LYS A 235 13.57 9.09 11.47
C LYS A 235 13.25 9.82 12.77
N ARG A 236 12.85 11.09 12.70
CA ARG A 236 12.35 11.85 13.85
C ARG A 236 11.03 11.27 14.35
N MET A 237 10.07 10.98 13.46
CA MET A 237 8.80 10.34 13.82
C MET A 237 9.04 8.96 14.49
N VAL A 238 9.94 8.13 13.96
CA VAL A 238 10.32 6.85 14.57
C VAL A 238 10.80 7.03 16.02
N LYS A 239 11.72 7.99 16.24
CA LYS A 239 12.26 8.29 17.57
C LYS A 239 11.19 8.80 18.52
N GLU A 240 10.36 9.76 18.09
CA GLU A 240 9.35 10.38 18.94
C GLU A 240 8.21 9.42 19.32
N ASN A 241 7.94 8.40 18.50
CA ASN A 241 6.90 7.39 18.77
C ASN A 241 7.45 6.09 19.37
N ASN A 242 8.76 6.01 19.66
CA ASN A 242 9.44 4.83 20.20
C ASN A 242 9.20 3.55 19.37
N ILE A 243 9.32 3.68 18.05
CA ILE A 243 9.06 2.59 17.12
C ILE A 243 10.33 1.84 16.79
N ASP A 244 10.24 0.53 16.71
CA ASP A 244 11.30 -0.34 16.21
C ASP A 244 11.17 -0.47 14.68
N ILE A 245 12.24 -0.21 13.93
CA ILE A 245 12.28 -0.50 12.50
C ILE A 245 13.22 -1.69 12.31
N PRO A 246 12.74 -2.85 11.83
CA PRO A 246 13.59 -4.02 11.59
C PRO A 246 14.80 -3.66 10.72
N GLN A 247 15.96 -4.23 11.04
CA GLN A 247 17.22 -4.01 10.32
C GLN A 247 17.86 -5.34 9.92
N GLY A 248 18.62 -5.34 8.83
CA GLY A 248 19.36 -6.50 8.36
C GLY A 248 18.46 -7.62 7.85
N ILE A 249 17.28 -7.27 7.33
CA ILE A 249 16.30 -8.26 6.86
C ILE A 249 16.75 -8.98 5.57
N CYS A 250 17.70 -8.39 4.84
CA CYS A 250 18.33 -8.99 3.66
C CYS A 250 19.66 -9.68 4.00
N ALA A 251 20.08 -9.72 5.27
CA ALA A 251 21.34 -10.33 5.65
C ALA A 251 21.33 -11.84 5.36
N GLY A 252 22.36 -12.32 4.66
CA GLY A 252 22.54 -13.74 4.35
C GLY A 252 21.70 -14.27 3.18
N LEU A 253 21.02 -13.41 2.43
CA LEU A 253 20.35 -13.83 1.19
C LEU A 253 21.38 -14.22 0.11
N SER A 254 21.04 -15.23 -0.69
CA SER A 254 21.85 -15.64 -1.85
C SER A 254 21.71 -14.67 -3.01
N ASP A 255 22.62 -14.76 -3.99
CA ASP A 255 22.55 -13.92 -5.19
C ASP A 255 21.26 -14.12 -5.98
N GLU A 256 20.77 -15.37 -6.07
CA GLU A 256 19.51 -15.69 -6.73
C GLU A 256 18.30 -15.03 -6.03
N GLN A 257 18.34 -14.96 -4.69
CA GLN A 257 17.29 -14.33 -3.90
C GLN A 257 17.27 -12.81 -4.10
N PHE A 258 18.44 -12.16 -4.11
CA PHE A 258 18.54 -10.74 -4.46
C PHE A 258 18.08 -10.48 -5.89
N ASP A 259 18.48 -11.32 -6.85
CA ASP A 259 18.05 -11.19 -8.24
C ASP A 259 16.52 -11.27 -8.38
N ALA A 260 15.86 -12.13 -7.60
CA ALA A 260 14.40 -12.19 -7.56
C ALA A 260 13.77 -10.87 -7.10
N MET A 261 14.26 -10.27 -6.00
CA MET A 261 13.77 -8.98 -5.50
C MET A 261 14.05 -7.82 -6.49
N ILE A 262 15.25 -7.82 -7.09
CA ILE A 262 15.66 -6.83 -8.10
C ILE A 262 14.74 -6.92 -9.32
N ASN A 263 14.44 -8.13 -9.81
CA ASN A 263 13.56 -8.33 -10.96
C ASN A 263 12.14 -7.82 -10.70
N VAL A 264 11.58 -8.11 -9.52
CA VAL A 264 10.24 -7.61 -9.14
C VAL A 264 10.23 -6.08 -9.10
N SER A 265 11.21 -5.49 -8.42
CA SER A 265 11.34 -4.05 -8.23
C SER A 265 11.54 -3.30 -9.55
N LEU A 266 12.49 -3.70 -10.39
CA LEU A 266 12.72 -3.08 -11.71
C LEU A 266 11.54 -3.29 -12.67
N GLY A 267 10.71 -4.31 -12.43
CA GLY A 267 9.45 -4.51 -13.14
C GLY A 267 8.40 -3.42 -12.87
N MET A 268 8.54 -2.64 -11.79
CA MET A 268 7.64 -1.55 -11.42
C MET A 268 7.97 -0.26 -12.17
N LYS A 269 8.06 -0.32 -13.50
CA LYS A 269 8.51 0.80 -14.35
C LYS A 269 7.81 2.14 -14.07
N PRO A 270 6.47 2.21 -13.87
CA PRO A 270 5.80 3.49 -13.61
C PRO A 270 6.26 4.18 -12.32
N LEU A 271 6.65 3.41 -11.30
CA LEU A 271 7.14 3.95 -10.03
C LEU A 271 8.53 4.58 -10.20
N TRP A 272 9.40 3.89 -10.93
CA TRP A 272 10.74 4.39 -11.23
C TRP A 272 10.71 5.62 -12.13
N GLU A 273 9.84 5.63 -13.15
CA GLU A 273 9.65 6.80 -14.01
C GLU A 273 9.09 7.99 -13.21
N ASN A 274 8.14 7.75 -12.31
CA ASN A 274 7.65 8.80 -11.43
C ASN A 274 8.78 9.40 -10.56
N ALA A 275 9.60 8.55 -9.92
CA ALA A 275 10.63 9.01 -9.01
C ALA A 275 11.87 9.62 -9.68
N LEU A 276 12.30 9.07 -10.83
CA LEU A 276 13.61 9.37 -11.44
C LEU A 276 13.51 9.91 -12.88
N GLY A 277 12.29 10.02 -13.42
CA GLY A 277 12.01 10.50 -14.77
C GLY A 277 12.20 9.43 -15.87
N LYS A 278 12.03 9.84 -17.13
CA LYS A 278 12.01 8.93 -18.30
C LYS A 278 13.27 8.10 -18.49
N ASN A 279 14.42 8.58 -18.00
CA ASN A 279 15.71 7.90 -18.12
C ASN A 279 16.08 7.10 -16.86
N TRP A 280 15.09 6.72 -16.04
CA TRP A 280 15.33 6.02 -14.78
C TRP A 280 16.18 4.75 -14.93
N GLU A 281 16.10 4.03 -16.06
CA GLU A 281 16.85 2.79 -16.30
C GLU A 281 18.37 3.01 -16.30
N SER A 282 18.86 4.22 -16.61
CA SER A 282 20.29 4.55 -16.50
C SER A 282 20.70 5.05 -15.12
N ILE A 283 19.73 5.43 -14.27
CA ILE A 283 19.95 5.97 -12.93
C ILE A 283 19.86 4.86 -11.87
N MET A 284 18.86 3.98 -11.99
CA MET A 284 18.64 2.84 -11.11
C MET A 284 19.04 1.54 -11.80
N THR A 285 20.34 1.25 -11.77
CA THR A 285 20.88 0.00 -12.31
C THR A 285 20.66 -1.17 -11.35
N ARG A 286 20.86 -2.40 -11.82
CA ARG A 286 20.79 -3.60 -10.98
C ARG A 286 21.77 -3.54 -9.82
N GLU A 287 22.98 -3.06 -10.07
CA GLU A 287 24.05 -2.94 -9.06
C GLU A 287 23.66 -1.92 -7.98
N LYS A 288 23.09 -0.78 -8.39
CA LYS A 288 22.62 0.25 -7.44
C LYS A 288 21.48 -0.28 -6.58
N LEU A 289 20.52 -0.98 -7.20
CA LEU A 289 19.41 -1.57 -6.49
C LEU A 289 19.85 -2.71 -5.56
N ARG A 290 20.83 -3.52 -5.98
CA ARG A 290 21.47 -4.54 -5.14
C ARG A 290 22.10 -3.92 -3.90
N ALA A 291 22.92 -2.89 -4.08
CA ALA A 291 23.57 -2.17 -2.99
C ALA A 291 22.56 -1.50 -2.03
N LEU A 292 21.37 -1.13 -2.52
CA LEU A 292 20.29 -0.66 -1.66
C LEU A 292 19.70 -1.82 -0.83
N TYR A 293 19.35 -2.96 -1.45
CA TYR A 293 18.82 -4.12 -0.71
C TYR A 293 19.79 -4.66 0.34
N GLU A 294 21.09 -4.63 0.08
CA GLU A 294 22.13 -5.09 1.03
C GLU A 294 22.21 -4.23 2.31
N LYS A 295 21.68 -3.01 2.28
CA LYS A 295 21.57 -2.14 3.47
C LYS A 295 20.36 -2.46 4.34
N LEU A 296 19.37 -3.21 3.82
CA LEU A 296 18.07 -3.45 4.46
C LEU A 296 18.09 -4.63 5.44
#